data_AF-A0A3Q9NJI5-F1
#
_entry.id   AF-A0A3Q9NJI5-F1
#
_cell.length_a   1.000
_cell.length_b   1.000
_cell.length_c   1.000
_cell.angle_alpha   90.00
_cell.angle_beta   90.00
_cell.angle_gamma   90.00
#
_symmetry.space_group_name_H-M   'P 1'
#
loop_
_entity.id
_entity.type
_entity.pdbx_description
1 polymer ?
#
loop_
_entity_poly.entity_id
_entity_poly.type
_entity_poly.pdbx_seq_one_letter_code
_entity_poly.pdbx_strand_id
1 'polypeptide(L)'
;MKTPQLSECVDKRTETGEAVANALGWRRFPLLGICQGGAVAAAYAARHPERVSRLVLYNTYAKTACNHVSNICSKLDITTRAQLIVRAREAGFGNH
;
A
#
# COMPACT_ATOMS: atom_id res chain seq x y z
N MET A 1 -18.81 -10.40 4.49
CA MET A 1 -18.73 -9.92 3.09
C MET A 1 -17.42 -9.14 2.94
N LYS A 2 -16.38 -9.75 2.36
CA LYS A 2 -15.04 -9.16 2.20
C LYS A 2 -15.12 -8.09 1.11
N THR A 3 -14.82 -6.83 1.42
CA THR A 3 -14.83 -5.73 0.44
C THR A 3 -13.74 -5.97 -0.62
N PRO A 4 -14.10 -6.22 -1.89
CA PRO A 4 -13.14 -6.60 -2.95
C PRO A 4 -12.13 -5.50 -3.31
N GLN A 5 -12.41 -4.23 -3.00
CA GLN A 5 -11.54 -3.10 -3.31
C GLN A 5 -10.23 -3.06 -2.49
N LEU A 6 -10.17 -3.76 -1.35
CA LEU A 6 -9.00 -3.73 -0.47
C LEU A 6 -7.87 -4.66 -0.94
N SER A 7 -8.19 -5.81 -1.53
CA SER A 7 -7.17 -6.69 -2.10
C SER A 7 -6.53 -6.04 -3.32
N GLU A 8 -7.33 -5.49 -4.23
CA GLU A 8 -6.86 -4.92 -5.48
C GLU A 8 -5.88 -3.74 -5.29
N CYS A 9 -6.12 -2.88 -4.30
CA CYS A 9 -5.22 -1.75 -3.98
C CYS A 9 -3.89 -2.19 -3.38
N VAL A 10 -3.91 -3.26 -2.58
CA VAL A 10 -2.69 -3.86 -2.00
C VAL A 10 -1.92 -4.60 -3.10
N ASP A 11 -2.61 -5.37 -3.93
CA ASP A 11 -2.05 -6.18 -5.00
C ASP A 11 -1.29 -5.30 -6.02
N LYS A 12 -1.90 -4.20 -6.50
CA LYS A 12 -1.24 -3.22 -7.40
C LYS A 12 0.05 -2.63 -6.84
N ARG A 13 0.14 -2.44 -5.52
CA ARG A 13 1.34 -1.89 -4.86
C ARG A 13 2.44 -2.92 -4.70
N THR A 14 2.08 -4.19 -4.50
CA THR A 14 3.05 -5.29 -4.45
C THR A 14 3.65 -5.61 -5.82
N GLU A 15 2.85 -5.54 -6.88
CA GLU A 15 3.29 -5.85 -8.26
C GLU A 15 4.47 -4.98 -8.71
N THR A 16 4.46 -3.69 -8.37
CA THR A 16 5.57 -2.79 -8.73
C THR A 16 6.87 -3.19 -8.05
N GLY A 17 6.83 -3.52 -6.75
CA GLY A 17 8.01 -3.93 -6.00
C GLY A 17 8.54 -5.30 -6.47
N GLU A 18 7.63 -6.22 -6.77
CA GLU A 18 7.97 -7.55 -7.28
C GLU A 18 8.57 -7.51 -8.68
N ALA A 19 8.04 -6.67 -9.58
CA ALA A 19 8.60 -6.48 -10.91
C ALA A 19 10.06 -5.98 -10.85
N VAL A 20 10.37 -5.04 -9.95
CA VAL A 20 11.74 -4.56 -9.74
C VAL A 20 12.64 -5.67 -9.20
N ALA A 21 12.19 -6.42 -8.20
CA ALA A 21 12.95 -7.55 -7.65
C ALA A 21 13.24 -8.62 -8.73
N ASN A 22 12.27 -8.90 -9.59
CA ASN A 22 12.43 -9.84 -10.70
C ASN A 22 13.41 -9.33 -11.77
N ALA A 23 13.33 -8.05 -12.13
CA ALA A 23 14.28 -7.44 -13.08
C ALA A 23 15.73 -7.47 -12.56
N LEU A 24 15.92 -7.41 -11.24
CA LEU A 24 17.22 -7.53 -10.57
C LEU A 24 17.63 -8.99 -10.30
N GLY A 25 16.82 -9.97 -10.68
CA GLY A 25 17.09 -11.40 -10.44
C GLY A 25 17.03 -11.80 -8.96
N TRP A 26 16.43 -10.98 -8.10
CA TRP A 26 16.35 -11.27 -6.68
C TRP A 26 15.31 -12.34 -6.39
N ARG A 27 15.80 -13.51 -5.99
CA ARG A 27 14.94 -14.64 -5.64
C ARG A 27 14.37 -14.54 -4.23
N ARG A 28 15.11 -13.90 -3.31
CA ARG A 28 14.70 -13.65 -1.92
C ARG A 28 15.37 -12.39 -1.39
N PHE A 29 14.63 -11.47 -0.75
CA PHE A 29 15.14 -10.16 -0.35
C PHE A 29 14.53 -9.66 0.97
N PRO A 30 15.20 -8.74 1.70
CA PRO A 30 14.61 -8.09 2.86
C PRO A 30 13.52 -7.11 2.42
N LEU A 31 12.40 -7.07 3.14
CA LEU A 31 11.26 -6.22 2.84
C LEU A 31 11.03 -5.21 3.96
N LEU A 32 10.92 -3.94 3.61
CA LEU A 32 10.68 -2.84 4.54
C LEU A 32 9.32 -2.19 4.23
N GLY A 33 8.44 -2.19 5.23
CA GLY A 33 7.14 -1.51 5.18
C GLY A 33 7.13 -0.25 6.05
N ILE A 34 7.01 0.92 5.43
CA ILE A 34 6.97 2.22 6.12
C ILE A 34 5.57 2.80 6.05
N CYS A 35 5.03 3.28 7.17
CA CYS A 35 3.74 4.00 7.22
C CYS A 35 2.62 3.18 6.54
N GLN A 36 2.00 3.69 5.48
CA GLN A 36 0.96 2.98 4.71
C GLN A 36 1.47 1.70 4.02
N GLY A 37 2.78 1.61 3.75
CA GLY A 37 3.41 0.45 3.12
C GLY A 37 3.54 -0.77 4.02
N GLY A 38 3.38 -0.64 5.34
CA GLY A 38 3.54 -1.77 6.25
C GLY A 38 2.44 -2.82 6.12
N ALA A 39 1.19 -2.42 5.92
CA ALA A 39 0.10 -3.37 5.65
C ALA A 39 0.31 -4.15 4.34
N VAL A 40 0.83 -3.46 3.32
CA VAL A 40 1.16 -4.06 2.01
C VAL A 40 2.34 -5.03 2.16
N ALA A 41 3.40 -4.62 2.85
CA ALA A 41 4.58 -5.44 3.10
C ALA A 41 4.25 -6.70 3.91
N ALA A 42 3.41 -6.57 4.94
CA ALA A 42 2.96 -7.72 5.73
C ALA A 42 2.11 -8.71 4.91
N ALA A 43 1.19 -8.20 4.08
CA ALA A 43 0.39 -9.03 3.20
C ALA A 43 1.26 -9.77 2.16
N TYR A 44 2.24 -9.09 1.56
CA TYR A 44 3.19 -9.71 0.64
C TYR A 44 4.02 -10.80 1.31
N ALA A 45 4.61 -10.51 2.48
CA ALA A 45 5.42 -11.47 3.21
C ALA A 45 4.63 -12.72 3.65
N ALA A 46 3.35 -12.55 4.00
CA ALA A 46 2.46 -13.66 4.34
C ALA A 46 2.09 -14.52 3.12
N ARG A 47 1.98 -13.92 1.93
CA ARG A 47 1.65 -14.63 0.67
C ARG A 47 2.88 -15.26 0.01
N HIS A 48 4.06 -14.70 0.22
CA HIS A 48 5.32 -15.08 -0.43
C HIS A 48 6.48 -15.22 0.59
N PRO A 49 6.36 -16.07 1.62
CA PRO A 49 7.41 -16.23 2.64
C PRO A 49 8.75 -16.71 2.06
N GLU A 50 8.74 -17.41 0.93
CA GLU A 50 9.91 -17.88 0.19
C GLU A 50 10.69 -16.73 -0.48
N ARG A 51 10.02 -15.60 -0.75
CA ARG A 51 10.58 -14.40 -1.39
C ARG A 51 11.09 -13.39 -0.37
N VAL A 52 10.66 -13.47 0.89
CA VAL A 52 11.07 -12.53 1.95
C VAL A 52 12.11 -13.17 2.87
N SER A 53 13.29 -12.56 2.97
CA SER A 53 14.33 -13.02 3.91
C SER A 53 14.12 -12.49 5.32
N ARG A 54 13.67 -11.23 5.44
CA ARG A 54 13.35 -10.52 6.69
C ARG A 54 12.29 -9.46 6.40
N LEU A 55 11.35 -9.26 7.33
CA LEU A 55 10.35 -8.19 7.26
C LEU A 55 10.64 -7.15 8.36
N VAL A 56 10.81 -5.90 7.97
CA VAL A 56 10.95 -4.76 8.88
C VAL A 56 9.75 -3.83 8.70
N LEU A 57 9.14 -3.44 9.81
CA LEU A 57 7.98 -2.55 9.84
C LEU A 57 8.34 -1.31 10.64
N TYR A 58 8.23 -0.13 10.01
CA TYR A 58 8.61 1.13 10.63
C TYR A 58 7.46 2.14 10.60
N ASN A 59 7.09 2.64 11.79
CA ASN A 59 6.02 3.62 12.00
C ASN A 59 4.74 3.28 11.22
N THR A 60 4.30 2.03 11.31
CA THR A 60 3.16 1.49 10.55
C THR A 60 2.14 0.84 11.49
N TYR A 61 0.93 0.62 10.98
CA TYR A 61 -0.20 0.11 11.74
C TYR A 61 -0.67 -1.22 11.15
N ALA A 62 -0.78 -2.25 11.99
CA ALA A 62 -1.25 -3.58 11.60
C ALA A 62 -2.72 -3.59 11.12
N LYS A 63 -3.52 -2.61 11.58
CA LYS A 63 -4.89 -2.34 11.13
C LYS A 63 -5.07 -0.84 10.85
N THR A 64 -5.32 -0.55 9.57
CA THR A 64 -6.16 0.56 9.08
C THR A 64 -5.65 2.01 9.17
N ALA A 65 -4.72 2.36 8.26
CA ALA A 65 -4.78 3.66 7.57
C ALA A 65 -5.18 3.46 6.10
N CYS A 66 -4.66 2.42 5.45
CA CYS A 66 -5.04 2.07 4.07
C CYS A 66 -6.54 1.75 3.94
N ASN A 67 -7.18 1.02 4.87
CA ASN A 67 -8.63 0.76 4.72
C ASN A 67 -9.49 2.00 4.99
N HIS A 68 -9.01 2.99 5.77
CA HIS A 68 -9.72 4.26 5.95
C HIS A 68 -9.52 5.18 4.75
N VAL A 69 -8.28 5.33 4.28
CA VAL A 69 -7.97 6.16 3.10
C VAL A 69 -8.60 5.58 1.84
N SER A 70 -8.56 4.26 1.63
CA SER A 70 -9.25 3.62 0.50
C SER A 70 -10.77 3.77 0.61
N ASN A 71 -11.37 3.68 1.81
CA ASN A 71 -12.80 3.95 1.99
C ASN A 71 -13.15 5.41 1.71
N ILE A 72 -12.30 6.36 2.11
CA ILE A 72 -12.47 7.77 1.81
C ILE A 72 -12.35 7.99 0.30
N CYS A 73 -11.30 7.47 -0.33
CA CYS A 73 -11.10 7.57 -1.76
C CYS A 73 -12.27 6.95 -2.56
N SER A 74 -12.76 5.76 -2.19
CA SER A 74 -13.92 5.15 -2.85
C SER A 74 -15.21 5.95 -2.65
N LYS A 75 -15.44 6.52 -1.47
CA LYS A 75 -16.62 7.38 -1.23
C LYS A 75 -16.53 8.71 -1.97
N LEU A 76 -15.33 9.15 -2.31
CA LEU A 76 -15.07 10.40 -3.03
C LEU A 76 -14.82 10.20 -4.54
N ASP A 77 -14.95 8.96 -5.05
CA ASP A 77 -14.61 8.57 -6.43
C ASP A 77 -13.19 8.97 -6.86
N ILE A 78 -12.24 8.79 -5.95
CA ILE A 78 -10.83 9.14 -6.14
C ILE A 78 -10.04 7.87 -6.44
N THR A 79 -9.52 7.79 -7.66
CA THR A 79 -8.83 6.60 -8.17
C THR A 79 -7.33 6.66 -8.01
N THR A 80 -6.77 7.86 -7.82
CA THR A 80 -5.32 8.05 -7.67
C THR A 80 -4.98 8.95 -6.49
N ARG A 81 -3.77 8.75 -5.94
CA ARG A 81 -3.27 9.57 -4.84
C ARG A 81 -3.08 11.04 -5.23
N ALA A 82 -2.75 11.30 -6.49
CA ALA A 82 -2.65 12.65 -7.04
C ALA A 82 -4.01 13.35 -7.06
N GLN A 83 -5.06 12.67 -7.53
CA GLN A 83 -6.42 13.19 -7.52
C GLN A 83 -6.90 13.48 -6.08
N LEU A 84 -6.52 12.66 -5.10
CA LEU A 84 -6.81 12.94 -3.68
C LEU A 84 -6.20 14.25 -3.21
N ILE A 85 -4.92 14.48 -3.52
CA ILE A 85 -4.21 15.69 -3.11
C ILE A 85 -4.81 16.93 -3.78
N VAL A 86 -5.13 16.84 -5.07
CA VAL A 86 -5.77 17.95 -5.82
C VAL A 86 -7.14 18.29 -5.23
N ARG A 87 -8.01 17.29 -5.02
CA ARG A 87 -9.34 17.50 -4.44
C ARG A 87 -9.29 17.99 -2.99
N ALA A 88 -8.34 17.51 -2.19
CA ALA A 88 -8.13 18.02 -0.85
C ALA A 88 -7.76 19.51 -0.87
N ARG A 89 -6.91 19.92 -1.81
CA ARG A 89 -6.50 21.32 -1.98
C ARG A 89 -7.65 22.21 -2.47
N GLU A 90 -8.44 21.74 -3.45
CA GLU A 90 -9.67 22.40 -3.89
C GLU A 90 -10.69 22.57 -2.76
N ALA A 91 -10.77 21.59 -1.84
CA ALA A 91 -11.61 21.65 -0.65
C ALA A 91 -11.01 22.50 0.50
N GLY A 92 -9.88 23.18 0.27
CA GLY A 92 -9.27 24.11 1.23
C GLY A 92 -8.33 23.47 2.26
N PHE A 93 -8.04 22.16 2.17
CA PHE A 93 -7.06 21.52 3.03
C PHE A 93 -5.64 21.95 2.66
N GLY A 94 -4.85 22.41 3.64
CA GLY A 94 -3.47 22.84 3.47
C GLY A 94 -3.25 24.34 3.23
N ASN A 95 -4.30 25.15 3.32
CA ASN A 95 -4.20 26.61 3.42
C ASN A 95 -4.13 26.99 4.90
N HIS A 96 -2.91 27.09 5.45
CA HIS A 96 -2.61 27.66 6.77
C HIS A 96 -1.42 28.60 6.61
#